data_AF-A0AAU2WYZ3-F1
#
_entry.id   AF-A0AAU2WYZ3-F1
#
_cell.length_a   1.000
_cell.length_b   1.000
_cell.length_c   1.000
_cell.angle_alpha   90.00
_cell.angle_beta   90.00
_cell.angle_gamma   90.00
#
_symmetry.space_group_name_H-M   'P 1'
#
loop_
_entity.id
_entity.type
_entity.pdbx_description
1 polymer ?
#
loop_
_entity_poly.entity_id
_entity_poly.type
_entity_poly.pdbx_seq_one_letter_code
_entity_poly.pdbx_strand_id
1 'polypeptide(L)'
;MYGTSARSSGMYATFARGVPLAHDARSRTLSVPLILHHGDGTAVDASALRLGGTDTEFLHAALTRLLNGAEVTPTPPGDSHGQ
;
A
#
# COMPACT_ATOMS: atom_id res chain seq x y z
N MET A 1 2.74 -38.00 14.23
CA MET A 1 1.56 -37.78 13.37
C MET A 1 1.28 -36.29 13.43
N TYR A 2 1.77 -35.52 12.45
CA TYR A 2 1.62 -34.06 12.48
C TYR A 2 0.18 -33.71 12.11
N GLY A 3 -0.53 -33.07 13.05
CA GLY A 3 -1.87 -32.55 12.83
C GLY A 3 -1.83 -31.55 11.69
N THR A 4 -2.61 -31.85 10.65
CA THR A 4 -2.90 -30.96 9.54
C THR A 4 -3.50 -29.66 10.11
N SER A 5 -2.72 -28.58 10.12
CA SER A 5 -3.26 -27.24 10.28
C SER A 5 -4.26 -27.03 9.15
N ALA A 6 -5.54 -26.91 9.50
CA ALA A 6 -6.59 -26.58 8.55
C ALA A 6 -6.12 -25.38 7.71
N ARG A 7 -6.02 -25.57 6.38
CA ARG A 7 -5.69 -24.53 5.41
C ARG A 7 -6.53 -23.30 5.70
N SER A 8 -5.89 -22.15 5.88
CA SER A 8 -6.58 -20.89 6.10
C SER A 8 -7.53 -20.59 4.94
N SER A 9 -8.83 -20.80 5.15
CA SER A 9 -9.88 -20.34 4.24
C SER A 9 -10.11 -18.84 4.46
N GLY A 10 -9.09 -18.02 4.22
CA GLY A 10 -9.16 -16.57 4.39
C GLY A 10 -8.82 -15.85 3.10
N MET A 11 -9.57 -14.81 2.74
CA MET A 11 -9.15 -13.88 1.69
C MET A 11 -8.15 -12.88 2.26
N TYR A 12 -7.17 -12.47 1.46
CA TYR A 12 -6.25 -11.38 1.80
C TYR A 12 -5.96 -10.52 0.58
N ALA A 13 -5.52 -9.28 0.81
CA ALA A 13 -5.20 -8.34 -0.26
C ALA A 13 -3.70 -8.06 -0.31
N THR A 14 -3.15 -7.90 -1.51
CA THR A 14 -1.78 -7.39 -1.72
C THR A 14 -1.80 -6.18 -2.64
N PHE A 15 -0.74 -5.38 -2.65
CA PHE A 15 -0.61 -4.26 -3.57
C PHE A 15 -0.28 -4.74 -4.98
N ALA A 16 -0.95 -4.18 -5.99
CA ALA A 16 -0.59 -4.41 -7.38
C ALA A 16 0.77 -3.74 -7.69
N ARG A 17 1.79 -4.54 -7.99
CA ARG A 17 3.11 -4.05 -8.34
C ARG A 17 3.14 -3.53 -9.77
N GLY A 18 3.92 -2.47 -10.02
CA GLY A 18 4.06 -1.87 -11.35
C GLY A 18 2.82 -1.12 -11.85
N VAL A 19 1.77 -1.02 -11.04
CA VAL A 19 0.58 -0.21 -11.35
C VAL A 19 0.72 1.14 -10.65
N PRO A 20 0.63 2.28 -11.38
CA PRO A 20 0.70 3.59 -10.77
C PRO A 20 -0.42 3.81 -9.75
N LEU A 21 -0.09 4.49 -8.65
CA LEU A 21 -1.09 4.99 -7.73
C LEU A 21 -1.84 6.16 -8.38
N ALA A 22 -3.15 6.21 -8.22
CA ALA A 22 -3.95 7.33 -8.72
C ALA A 22 -4.20 8.32 -7.57
N HIS A 23 -3.70 9.55 -7.70
CA HIS A 23 -3.96 10.62 -6.75
C HIS A 23 -4.86 11.68 -7.39
N ASP A 24 -5.98 11.97 -6.76
CA ASP A 24 -6.85 13.10 -7.10
C ASP A 24 -6.58 14.24 -6.13
N ALA A 25 -5.88 15.27 -6.61
CA ALA A 25 -5.55 16.46 -5.82
C ALA A 25 -6.79 17.30 -5.46
N ARG A 26 -7.87 17.24 -6.28
CA ARG A 26 -9.10 18.00 -6.03
C ARG A 26 -9.89 17.39 -4.87
N SER A 27 -10.02 16.07 -4.85
CA SER A 27 -10.69 15.35 -3.76
C SER A 27 -9.76 14.95 -2.62
N ARG A 28 -8.46 15.25 -2.75
CA ARG A 28 -7.38 14.84 -1.84
C ARG A 28 -7.44 13.35 -1.52
N THR A 29 -7.70 12.53 -2.53
CA THR A 29 -7.89 11.09 -2.38
C THR A 29 -6.82 10.33 -3.16
N LEU A 30 -6.22 9.34 -2.53
CA LEU A 30 -5.30 8.39 -3.11
C LEU A 30 -6.00 7.05 -3.29
N SER A 31 -5.93 6.50 -4.50
CA SER A 31 -6.43 5.17 -4.84
C SER A 31 -5.24 4.24 -5.01
N VAL A 32 -5.14 3.27 -4.11
CA VAL A 32 -4.07 2.27 -4.09
C VAL A 32 -4.60 0.95 -4.66
N PRO A 33 -4.06 0.46 -5.79
CA PRO A 33 -4.55 -0.75 -6.44
C PRO A 33 -4.17 -1.98 -5.62
N LEU A 34 -5.16 -2.84 -5.40
CA LEU A 34 -5.04 -4.08 -4.64
C LEU A 34 -5.40 -5.28 -5.51
N ILE A 35 -4.77 -6.42 -5.23
CA ILE A 35 -5.14 -7.73 -5.76
C ILE A 35 -5.66 -8.56 -4.58
N LEU A 36 -6.87 -9.10 -4.72
CA LEU A 36 -7.45 -10.01 -3.74
C LEU A 36 -7.01 -11.43 -4.05
N HIS A 37 -6.63 -12.15 -3.02
CA HIS A 37 -6.18 -13.53 -3.07
C HIS A 37 -7.06 -14.41 -2.19
N HIS A 38 -7.28 -15.65 -2.63
CA HIS A 38 -7.68 -16.72 -1.73
C HIS A 38 -6.52 -17.10 -0.80
N GLY A 39 -6.84 -17.79 0.29
CA GLY A 39 -5.86 -18.18 1.31
C GLY A 39 -4.82 -19.20 0.82
N ASP A 40 -4.97 -19.72 -0.39
CA ASP A 40 -3.97 -20.51 -1.11
C ASP A 40 -3.03 -19.66 -1.99
N GLY A 41 -3.23 -18.35 -2.03
CA GLY A 41 -2.45 -17.38 -2.80
C GLY A 41 -2.98 -17.08 -4.20
N THR A 42 -4.02 -17.79 -4.65
CA THR A 42 -4.62 -17.57 -5.98
C THR A 42 -5.24 -16.18 -6.06
N ALA A 43 -4.80 -15.36 -7.01
CA ALA A 43 -5.42 -14.06 -7.29
C ALA A 43 -6.82 -14.26 -7.89
N VAL A 44 -7.83 -13.60 -7.32
CA VAL A 44 -9.23 -13.79 -7.69
C VAL A 44 -9.94 -12.52 -8.13
N ASP A 45 -9.46 -11.35 -7.70
CA ASP A 45 -10.07 -10.08 -8.08
C ASP A 45 -9.09 -8.92 -7.95
N ALA A 46 -9.44 -7.78 -8.56
CA ALA A 46 -8.75 -6.52 -8.40
C ALA A 46 -9.65 -5.51 -7.67
N SER A 47 -9.06 -4.76 -6.74
CA SER A 47 -9.77 -3.74 -5.96
C SER A 47 -8.92 -2.49 -5.79
N ALA A 48 -9.44 -1.49 -5.08
CA ALA A 48 -8.71 -0.28 -4.76
C ALA A 48 -9.01 0.19 -3.34
N LEU A 49 -7.96 0.43 -2.56
CA LEU A 49 -8.05 1.10 -1.27
C LEU A 49 -8.03 2.61 -1.50
N ARG A 50 -9.10 3.29 -1.08
CA ARG A 50 -9.20 4.75 -1.14
C ARG A 50 -8.80 5.36 0.18
N LEU A 51 -7.78 6.20 0.17
CA LEU A 51 -7.25 6.92 1.31
C LEU A 51 -7.48 8.41 1.08
N GLY A 52 -8.19 9.08 1.99
CA GLY A 52 -8.44 10.52 1.92
C GLY A 52 -7.82 11.24 3.11
N GLY A 53 -7.43 12.50 2.93
CA GLY A 53 -6.88 13.30 4.03
C GLY A 53 -6.13 14.56 3.58
N THR A 54 -5.56 15.28 4.55
CA THR A 54 -4.67 16.41 4.30
C THR A 54 -3.27 15.98 3.84
N ASP A 55 -2.82 14.78 4.24
CA ASP A 55 -1.46 14.29 4.00
C ASP A 55 -1.36 13.30 2.83
N THR A 56 -2.38 13.29 1.96
CA THR A 56 -2.49 12.37 0.84
C THR A 56 -1.32 12.47 -0.14
N GLU A 57 -0.74 13.67 -0.29
CA GLU A 57 0.45 13.89 -1.12
C GLU A 57 1.70 13.22 -0.55
N PHE A 58 1.91 13.35 0.76
CA PHE A 58 3.02 12.68 1.45
C PHE A 58 2.86 11.17 1.37
N LEU A 59 1.64 10.67 1.59
CA LEU A 59 1.32 9.25 1.51
C LEU A 59 1.51 8.70 0.09
N HIS A 60 1.08 9.46 -0.93
CA HIS A 60 1.30 9.11 -2.33
C HIS A 60 2.80 9.01 -2.65
N ALA A 61 3.61 9.97 -2.21
CA ALA A 61 5.05 9.97 -2.43
C ALA A 61 5.73 8.78 -1.72
N ALA A 62 5.38 8.53 -0.45
CA ALA A 62 5.94 7.42 0.33
C ALA A 62 5.57 6.05 -0.27
N LEU A 63 4.30 5.83 -0.59
CA LEU A 63 3.83 4.56 -1.16
C LEU A 63 4.38 4.33 -2.57
N THR A 64 4.45 5.36 -3.41
CA THR A 64 5.07 5.25 -4.75
C THR A 64 6.53 4.82 -4.65
N ARG A 65 7.29 5.38 -3.70
CA ARG A 65 8.68 4.99 -3.45
C ARG A 65 8.79 3.53 -2.99
N LEU A 66 8.03 3.14 -1.97
CA LEU A 66 8.02 1.78 -1.44
C LEU A 66 7.66 0.73 -2.51
N LEU A 67 6.61 1.00 -3.29
CA LEU A 67 6.13 0.07 -4.32
C LEU A 67 7.09 -0.04 -5.51
N ASN A 68 7.91 0.98 -5.76
CA ASN A 68 8.97 0.95 -6.77
C ASN A 68 10.29 0.40 -6.23
N GLY A 69 10.33 -0.11 -4.99
CA GLY A 69 11.52 -0.70 -4.39
C GLY A 69 12.56 0.34 -3.95
N ALA A 70 12.18 1.61 -3.83
CA ALA A 70 13.04 2.63 -3.27
C ALA A 70 12.99 2.55 -1.73
N GLU A 71 14.17 2.58 -1.09
CA GLU A 71 14.27 2.65 0.36
C GLU A 71 13.69 3.99 0.84
N VAL A 72 12.64 3.95 1.65
CA VAL A 72 12.10 5.15 2.28
C VAL A 72 12.89 5.38 3.55
N THR A 73 13.93 6.22 3.47
CA THR A 73 14.48 6.83 4.67
C THR A 73 13.45 7.85 5.16
N PRO A 74 12.79 7.66 6.32
CA PRO A 74 11.99 8.73 6.90
C PRO A 74 12.95 9.89 7.14
N THR A 75 12.78 10.98 6.40
CA THR A 75 13.53 12.21 6.67
C THR A 75 12.94 12.73 7.97
N PRO A 76 13.69 12.74 9.10
CA PRO A 76 13.18 13.39 10.29
C PRO A 76 12.87 14.85 9.93
N PRO A 77 11.82 15.46 10.51
CA PRO A 77 11.61 16.90 10.35
C PRO A 77 12.92 17.55 10.78
N GLY A 78 13.59 18.23 9.85
CA GLY A 78 14.91 18.78 10.11
C GLY A 78 14.84 19.66 11.34
N ASP A 79 15.64 19.32 12.36
CA ASP A 79 15.96 20.25 13.43
C ASP A 79 16.60 21.47 12.77
N SER A 80 15.78 22.49 12.54
CA SER A 80 16.24 23.84 12.26
C SER A 80 16.78 24.41 13.57
N HIS A 81 17.86 23.84 14.08
CA HIS A 81 18.72 24.51 15.03
C HIS A 81 19.68 25.35 14.20
N GLY A 82 19.35 26.63 14.05
CA GLY A 82 20.34 27.61 13.69
C GLY A 82 21.50 27.55 14.68
N GLN A 83 22.71 27.63 14.16
CA GLN A 83 23.73 28.62 14.51
C GLN A 83 24.79 28.65 13.40
#